data_AF-A0AAW9RM19-F1
#
_entry.id   AF-A0AAW9RM19-F1
#
_cell.length_a   1.000
_cell.length_b   1.000
_cell.length_c   1.000
_cell.angle_alpha   90.00
_cell.angle_beta   90.00
_cell.angle_gamma   90.00
#
_symmetry.space_group_name_H-M   'P 1'
#
loop_
_entity.id
_entity.type
_entity.pdbx_description
1 polymer ?
#
loop_
_entity_poly.entity_id
_entity_poly.type
_entity_poly.pdbx_seq_one_letter_code
_entity_poly.pdbx_strand_id
1 'polypeptide(L)'
;MAPCTFPTLDVPGLERRATACANGAGAGGGAGAMDQWANFFLGQVGASAALGGLLFVAASLNLPRILQYPGLPERALAALALLLGILVVSSLMLVPGQPLRLIGAEALAAGLLLAGLGLRLERGIRAGWTAAPASGPAGGTALDRSADTQAGPAADRATDRAADPAAEGTGAAGRARSRRRHLANAALYALAVLPYLAGGAVLAGGSMAGLYLVAAAIVLSFCKAVLDAWVLLVEINR
;
A
#
# COMPACT_ATOMS: atom_id res chain seq x y z
N MET A 1 -35.90 32.31 -0.15
CA MET A 1 -36.09 31.54 1.10
C MET A 1 -37.32 32.11 1.80
N ALA A 2 -38.42 31.36 1.84
CA ALA A 2 -39.58 31.72 2.65
C ALA A 2 -39.69 30.71 3.79
N PRO A 3 -39.81 31.12 5.06
CA PRO A 3 -40.08 30.19 6.15
C PRO A 3 -41.50 29.65 6.01
N CYS A 4 -41.67 28.35 6.26
CA CYS A 4 -42.99 27.74 6.38
C CYS A 4 -43.65 28.23 7.68
N THR A 5 -44.37 29.35 7.63
CA THR A 5 -45.20 29.81 8.74
C THR A 5 -46.53 29.07 8.70
N PHE A 6 -46.72 28.09 9.58
CA PHE A 6 -48.02 27.44 9.75
C PHE A 6 -48.81 28.15 10.88
N PRO A 7 -50.11 28.43 10.70
CA PRO A 7 -50.98 28.75 11.83
C PRO A 7 -51.15 27.49 12.69
N THR A 8 -51.02 27.62 14.00
CA THR A 8 -51.21 26.55 14.98
C THR A 8 -52.67 26.12 15.03
N LEU A 9 -53.06 25.21 14.14
CA LEU A 9 -54.30 24.46 14.23
C LEU A 9 -53.96 23.12 14.87
N ASP A 10 -54.52 22.89 16.06
CA ASP A 10 -54.37 21.65 16.84
C ASP A 10 -55.28 20.56 16.25
N VAL A 11 -54.79 19.90 15.20
CA VAL A 11 -55.50 18.83 14.49
C VAL A 11 -54.75 17.51 14.69
N PRO A 12 -55.37 16.49 15.34
CA PRO A 12 -54.72 15.22 15.63
C PRO A 12 -54.27 14.52 14.33
N GLY A 13 -52.97 14.23 14.21
CA GLY A 13 -52.37 13.53 13.06
C GLY A 13 -51.52 14.37 12.11
N LEU A 14 -51.44 15.70 12.30
CA LEU A 14 -50.56 16.58 11.51
C LEU A 14 -49.08 16.50 11.91
N GLU A 15 -48.75 15.95 13.08
CA GLU A 15 -47.36 15.78 13.52
C GLU A 15 -46.52 14.99 12.52
N ARG A 16 -47.05 13.89 11.95
CA ARG A 16 -46.38 13.08 10.91
C ARG A 16 -46.14 13.85 9.61
N ARG A 17 -47.02 14.80 9.26
CA ARG A 17 -46.89 15.61 8.04
C ARG A 17 -45.94 16.78 8.24
N ALA A 18 -45.87 17.33 9.46
CA ALA A 18 -44.88 18.35 9.83
C ALA A 18 -43.45 17.81 9.78
N THR A 19 -43.22 16.56 10.25
CA THR A 19 -41.90 15.90 10.13
C THR A 19 -41.50 15.71 8.66
N ALA A 20 -42.45 15.38 7.78
CA ALA A 20 -42.19 15.18 6.35
C ALA A 20 -41.78 16.49 5.63
N CYS A 21 -42.36 17.63 5.99
CA CYS A 21 -41.94 18.92 5.44
C CYS A 21 -40.59 19.41 6.02
N ALA A 22 -40.32 19.17 7.31
CA ALA A 22 -39.01 19.43 7.90
C ALA A 22 -37.89 18.63 7.20
N ASN A 23 -38.18 17.37 6.82
CA ASN A 23 -37.24 16.51 6.11
C ASN A 23 -37.17 16.79 4.60
N GLY A 24 -38.23 17.34 4.00
CA GLY A 24 -38.33 17.61 2.56
C GLY A 24 -37.87 19.01 2.13
N ALA A 25 -37.82 19.98 3.05
CA ALA A 25 -37.48 21.37 2.77
C ALA A 25 -36.01 21.66 3.12
N GLY A 26 -35.07 21.25 2.26
CA GLY A 26 -33.77 21.93 2.19
C GLY A 26 -32.53 21.03 2.09
N ALA A 27 -32.21 20.63 0.86
CA ALA A 27 -30.87 20.74 0.29
C ALA A 27 -29.67 20.33 1.18
N GLY A 28 -29.45 19.03 1.28
CA GLY A 28 -28.20 18.45 1.80
C GLY A 28 -27.80 17.20 1.03
N GLY A 29 -27.90 17.20 -0.31
CA GLY A 29 -27.54 16.01 -1.12
C GLY A 29 -26.11 15.51 -0.86
N GLY A 30 -25.22 16.38 -0.36
CA GLY A 30 -23.90 16.04 0.16
C GLY A 30 -23.89 15.46 1.58
N ALA A 31 -24.61 16.10 2.50
CA ALA A 31 -24.56 15.82 3.94
C ALA A 31 -25.27 14.51 4.32
N GLY A 32 -26.49 14.28 3.82
CA GLY A 32 -27.26 13.07 4.14
C GLY A 32 -26.69 11.78 3.54
N ALA A 33 -25.82 11.90 2.52
CA ALA A 33 -25.08 10.75 2.02
C ALA A 33 -23.91 10.41 2.96
N MET A 34 -23.17 11.41 3.46
CA MET A 34 -22.06 11.18 4.40
C MET A 34 -22.53 10.56 5.71
N ASP A 35 -23.73 10.92 6.19
CA ASP A 35 -24.34 10.27 7.35
C ASP A 35 -24.53 8.75 7.16
N GLN A 36 -24.85 8.30 5.95
CA GLN A 36 -24.99 6.86 5.64
C GLN A 36 -23.64 6.14 5.60
N TRP A 37 -22.57 6.82 5.20
CA TRP A 37 -21.22 6.25 5.12
C TRP A 37 -20.43 6.36 6.43
N ALA A 38 -20.86 7.20 7.37
CA ALA A 38 -20.17 7.43 8.64
C ALA A 38 -19.87 6.13 9.40
N ASN A 39 -20.82 5.18 9.45
CA ASN A 39 -20.63 3.89 10.11
C ASN A 39 -19.53 3.04 9.45
N PHE A 40 -19.43 3.07 8.12
CA PHE A 40 -18.40 2.35 7.38
C PHE A 40 -17.02 2.91 7.71
N PHE A 41 -16.84 4.23 7.60
CA PHE A 41 -15.56 4.87 7.87
C PHE A 41 -15.18 4.79 9.34
N LEU A 42 -16.13 4.94 10.27
CA LEU A 42 -15.89 4.75 11.70
C LEU A 42 -15.39 3.33 11.99
N GLY A 43 -16.04 2.31 11.42
CA GLY A 43 -15.60 0.92 11.53
C GLY A 43 -14.19 0.71 10.96
N GLN A 44 -13.89 1.34 9.82
CA GLN A 44 -12.58 1.24 9.18
C GLN A 44 -11.47 1.95 9.96
N VAL A 45 -11.73 3.14 10.50
CA VAL A 45 -10.80 3.86 11.40
C VAL A 45 -10.47 2.98 12.61
N GLY A 46 -11.49 2.39 13.25
CA GLY A 46 -11.28 1.49 14.39
C GLY A 46 -10.47 0.25 14.03
N ALA A 47 -10.82 -0.44 12.93
CA ALA A 47 -10.12 -1.64 12.49
C ALA A 47 -8.65 -1.38 12.13
N SER A 48 -8.38 -0.30 11.39
CA SER A 48 -7.02 0.10 11.01
C SER A 48 -6.19 0.58 12.21
N ALA A 49 -6.79 1.30 13.15
CA ALA A 49 -6.13 1.70 14.41
C ALA A 49 -5.73 0.48 15.26
N ALA A 50 -6.66 -0.47 15.44
CA ALA A 50 -6.40 -1.69 16.21
C ALA A 50 -5.27 -2.53 15.60
N LEU A 51 -5.33 -2.78 14.28
CA LEU A 51 -4.28 -3.54 13.57
C LEU A 51 -2.96 -2.78 13.52
N GLY A 52 -2.98 -1.47 13.31
CA GLY A 52 -1.79 -0.63 13.33
C GLY A 52 -1.08 -0.69 14.68
N GLY A 53 -1.84 -0.64 15.79
CA GLY A 53 -1.30 -0.80 17.13
C GLY A 53 -0.69 -2.19 17.38
N LEU A 54 -1.40 -3.26 17.02
CA LEU A 54 -0.90 -4.63 17.14
C LEU A 54 0.37 -4.85 16.30
N LEU A 55 0.42 -4.30 15.08
CA LEU A 55 1.58 -4.40 14.20
C LEU A 55 2.78 -3.62 14.75
N PHE A 56 2.57 -2.43 15.30
CA PHE A 56 3.62 -1.66 15.95
C PHE A 56 4.23 -2.40 17.15
N VAL A 57 3.39 -2.99 18.00
CA VAL A 57 3.84 -3.81 19.14
C VAL A 57 4.58 -5.05 18.66
N ALA A 58 4.05 -5.77 17.67
CA ALA A 58 4.71 -6.96 17.13
C ALA A 58 6.08 -6.63 16.50
N ALA A 59 6.19 -5.51 15.79
CA ALA A 59 7.45 -5.07 15.20
C ALA A 59 8.48 -4.65 16.26
N SER A 60 8.05 -3.96 17.34
CA SER A 60 8.97 -3.49 18.39
C SER A 60 9.58 -4.63 19.19
N LEU A 61 8.82 -5.71 19.45
CA LEU A 61 9.31 -6.89 20.14
C LEU A 61 10.27 -7.75 19.29
N ASN A 62 10.22 -7.61 17.96
CA ASN A 62 11.03 -8.39 17.02
C ASN A 62 12.15 -7.59 16.36
N LEU A 63 12.39 -6.35 16.78
CA LEU A 63 13.39 -5.46 16.16
C LEU A 63 14.80 -6.09 16.02
N PRO A 64 15.33 -6.82 17.01
CA PRO A 64 16.65 -7.46 16.88
C PRO A 64 16.70 -8.49 15.75
N ARG A 65 15.60 -9.19 15.47
CA ARG A 65 15.48 -10.14 14.35
C ARG A 65 15.26 -9.41 13.02
N ILE A 66 14.44 -8.36 13.00
CA ILE A 66 14.13 -7.58 11.79
C ILE A 66 15.39 -6.95 11.19
N LEU A 67 16.33 -6.49 12.03
CA LEU A 67 17.57 -5.85 11.59
C LEU A 67 18.60 -6.84 11.02
N GLN A 68 18.45 -8.15 11.24
CA GLN A 68 19.39 -9.15 10.74
C GLN A 68 19.20 -9.45 9.25
N TYR A 69 18.00 -9.21 8.71
CA TYR A 69 17.69 -9.49 7.31
C TYR A 69 17.44 -8.19 6.53
N PRO A 70 18.31 -7.85 5.55
CA PRO A 70 18.13 -6.67 4.72
C PRO A 70 16.83 -6.77 3.90
N GLY A 71 15.96 -5.76 4.03
CA GLY A 71 14.70 -5.63 3.28
C GLY A 71 13.41 -6.00 4.03
N LEU A 72 13.48 -6.68 5.18
CA LEU A 72 12.32 -6.88 6.07
C LEU A 72 11.76 -5.57 6.69
N PRO A 73 12.59 -4.60 7.12
CA PRO A 73 12.09 -3.35 7.72
C PRO A 73 11.22 -2.53 6.75
N GLU A 74 11.57 -2.52 5.47
CA GLU A 74 10.82 -1.79 4.43
C GLU A 74 9.44 -2.41 4.21
N ARG A 75 9.31 -3.74 4.31
CA ARG A 75 8.00 -4.42 4.26
C ARG A 75 7.14 -4.11 5.49
N ALA A 76 7.74 -4.11 6.68
CA ALA A 76 7.02 -3.74 7.90
C ALA A 76 6.48 -2.30 7.82
N LEU A 77 7.33 -1.38 7.39
CA LEU A 77 6.95 0.03 7.21
C LEU A 77 5.89 0.19 6.12
N ALA A 78 5.95 -0.58 5.03
CA ALA A 78 4.93 -0.58 3.99
C ALA A 78 3.53 -0.92 4.52
N ALA A 79 3.42 -2.00 5.29
CA ALA A 79 2.15 -2.43 5.89
C ALA A 79 1.63 -1.41 6.92
N LEU A 80 2.50 -0.91 7.79
CA LEU A 80 2.17 0.13 8.76
C LEU A 80 1.70 1.42 8.07
N ALA A 81 2.40 1.87 7.03
CA ALA A 81 2.05 3.08 6.31
C ALA A 81 0.74 2.94 5.53
N LEU A 82 0.43 1.75 4.99
CA LEU A 82 -0.87 1.47 4.39
C LEU A 82 -2.01 1.58 5.42
N LEU A 83 -1.86 0.93 6.58
CA LEU A 83 -2.86 1.01 7.66
C LEU A 83 -3.03 2.45 8.16
N LEU A 84 -1.93 3.18 8.34
CA LEU A 84 -1.97 4.58 8.74
C LEU A 84 -2.62 5.47 7.68
N GLY A 85 -2.34 5.24 6.40
CA GLY A 85 -2.99 5.96 5.30
C GLY A 85 -4.50 5.72 5.27
N ILE A 86 -4.94 4.47 5.47
CA ILE A 86 -6.37 4.12 5.57
C ILE A 86 -7.02 4.83 6.75
N LEU A 87 -6.35 4.84 7.91
CA LEU A 87 -6.83 5.52 9.12
C LEU A 87 -7.01 7.02 8.88
N VAL A 88 -5.99 7.67 8.30
CA VAL A 88 -6.01 9.11 8.02
C VAL A 88 -7.15 9.46 7.06
N VAL A 89 -7.27 8.74 5.93
CA VAL A 89 -8.33 9.08 4.96
C VAL A 89 -9.73 8.81 5.52
N SER A 90 -9.90 7.69 6.22
CA SER A 90 -11.20 7.35 6.83
C SER A 90 -11.57 8.36 7.93
N SER A 91 -10.58 8.89 8.66
CA SER A 91 -10.79 9.96 9.64
C SER A 91 -11.12 11.30 8.99
N LEU A 92 -10.48 11.65 7.86
CA LEU A 92 -10.75 12.89 7.14
C LEU A 92 -12.16 12.89 6.53
N MET A 93 -12.61 11.76 5.98
CA MET A 93 -13.99 11.60 5.46
C MET A 93 -15.08 11.73 6.52
N LEU A 94 -14.73 11.61 7.81
CA LEU A 94 -15.66 11.81 8.92
C LEU A 94 -15.83 13.28 9.32
N VAL A 95 -15.02 14.20 8.78
CA VAL A 95 -15.10 15.62 9.14
C VAL A 95 -16.39 16.23 8.58
N PRO A 96 -17.34 16.65 9.44
CA PRO A 96 -18.60 17.20 8.97
C PRO A 96 -18.40 18.57 8.31
N GLY A 97 -19.17 18.86 7.26
CA GLY A 97 -19.19 20.18 6.62
C GLY A 97 -18.12 20.42 5.56
N GLN A 98 -17.28 19.43 5.21
CA GLN A 98 -16.33 19.57 4.11
C GLN A 98 -17.01 19.53 2.72
N PRO A 99 -16.59 20.37 1.76
CA PRO A 99 -17.10 20.28 0.41
C PRO A 99 -16.57 19.01 -0.29
N LEU A 100 -17.42 18.36 -1.07
CA LEU A 100 -17.11 17.08 -1.74
C LEU A 100 -15.82 17.11 -2.59
N ARG A 101 -15.51 18.27 -3.18
CA ARG A 101 -14.27 18.48 -3.95
C ARG A 101 -13.02 18.39 -3.09
N LEU A 102 -13.08 18.89 -1.86
CA LEU A 102 -11.96 18.84 -0.93
C LEU A 102 -11.73 17.40 -0.44
N ILE A 103 -12.81 16.67 -0.14
CA ILE A 103 -12.74 15.23 0.16
C ILE A 103 -12.12 14.46 -1.01
N GLY A 104 -12.51 14.78 -2.25
CA GLY A 104 -11.90 14.21 -3.45
C GLY A 104 -10.40 14.53 -3.58
N ALA A 105 -10.01 15.77 -3.28
CA ALA A 105 -8.62 16.20 -3.31
C ALA A 105 -7.77 15.53 -2.22
N GLU A 106 -8.30 15.37 -1.01
CA GLU A 106 -7.65 14.65 0.09
C GLU A 106 -7.49 13.16 -0.24
N ALA A 107 -8.53 12.52 -0.79
CA ALA A 107 -8.47 11.14 -1.26
C ALA A 107 -7.44 10.97 -2.38
N LEU A 108 -7.37 11.90 -3.35
CA LEU A 108 -6.34 11.91 -4.39
C LEU A 108 -4.94 12.07 -3.81
N ALA A 109 -4.75 13.02 -2.90
CA ALA A 109 -3.46 13.28 -2.26
C ALA A 109 -2.98 12.05 -1.48
N ALA A 110 -3.87 11.38 -0.75
CA ALA A 110 -3.56 10.13 -0.05
C ALA A 110 -3.24 8.98 -1.01
N GLY A 111 -4.01 8.84 -2.10
CA GLY A 111 -3.73 7.87 -3.16
C GLY A 111 -2.35 8.08 -3.79
N LEU A 112 -1.98 9.33 -4.08
CA LEU A 112 -0.66 9.70 -4.60
C LEU A 112 0.45 9.47 -3.59
N LEU A 113 0.22 9.75 -2.31
CA LEU A 113 1.16 9.49 -1.22
C LEU A 113 1.44 7.98 -1.09
N LEU A 114 0.40 7.15 -1.06
CA LEU A 114 0.53 5.70 -1.01
C LEU A 114 1.22 5.14 -2.25
N ALA A 115 0.90 5.66 -3.44
CA ALA A 115 1.59 5.32 -4.68
C ALA A 115 3.09 5.67 -4.62
N GLY A 116 3.40 6.89 -4.18
CA GLY A 116 4.75 7.41 -4.07
C GLY A 116 5.59 6.62 -3.06
N LEU A 117 5.01 6.29 -1.90
CA LEU A 117 5.66 5.51 -0.86
C LEU A 117 5.93 4.06 -1.33
N GLY A 118 4.94 3.41 -1.94
CA GLY A 118 5.12 2.08 -2.53
C GLY A 118 6.26 2.05 -3.55
N LEU A 119 6.28 3.02 -4.48
CA LEU A 119 7.35 3.14 -5.46
C LEU A 119 8.71 3.46 -4.83
N ARG A 120 8.78 4.29 -3.78
CA ARG A 120 10.02 4.60 -3.06
C ARG A 120 10.59 3.35 -2.39
N LEU A 121 9.77 2.59 -1.67
CA LEU A 121 10.18 1.36 -1.00
C LEU A 121 10.65 0.30 -2.02
N GLU A 122 9.95 0.16 -3.15
CA GLU A 122 10.39 -0.74 -4.22
C GLU A 122 11.67 -0.29 -4.94
N ARG A 123 11.95 1.01 -4.99
CA ARG A 123 13.21 1.54 -5.55
C ARG A 123 14.38 1.36 -4.59
N GLY A 124 14.16 1.50 -3.28
CA GLY A 124 15.16 1.28 -2.23
C GLY A 124 15.77 -0.13 -2.29
N ILE A 125 14.90 -1.14 -2.38
CA ILE A 125 15.30 -2.55 -2.55
C ILE A 125 16.15 -2.74 -3.82
N ARG A 126 15.79 -2.09 -4.94
CA ARG A 126 16.52 -2.20 -6.21
C ARG A 126 17.91 -1.57 -6.14
N ALA A 127 18.05 -0.40 -5.53
CA ALA A 127 19.33 0.28 -5.40
C ALA A 127 20.31 -0.46 -4.48
N GLY A 128 19.79 -1.10 -3.41
CA GLY A 128 20.59 -1.93 -2.51
C GLY A 128 21.16 -3.19 -3.18
N TRP A 129 20.43 -3.79 -4.13
CA TRP A 129 20.89 -4.98 -4.85
C TRP A 129 21.95 -4.66 -5.93
N THR A 130 21.90 -3.47 -6.55
CA THR A 130 22.92 -3.06 -7.53
C THR A 130 24.21 -2.57 -6.89
N ALA A 131 24.14 -2.15 -5.61
CA ALA A 131 25.31 -1.76 -4.83
C ALA A 131 26.00 -2.95 -4.14
N ALA A 132 25.42 -4.16 -4.17
CA ALA A 132 26.12 -5.36 -3.74
C ALA A 132 27.34 -5.54 -4.66
N PRO A 133 28.58 -5.45 -4.14
CA PRO A 133 29.75 -5.63 -4.97
C PRO A 133 29.66 -7.02 -5.59
N ALA A 134 29.93 -7.09 -6.89
CA ALA A 134 30.24 -8.33 -7.56
C ALA A 134 31.57 -8.89 -7.00
N SER A 135 31.55 -9.41 -5.78
CA SER A 135 32.49 -10.46 -5.38
C SER A 135 31.82 -11.76 -5.85
N GLY A 136 32.18 -12.36 -6.99
CA GLY A 136 33.55 -12.68 -7.36
C GLY A 136 34.10 -13.63 -6.29
N PRO A 137 34.40 -14.91 -6.60
CA PRO A 137 34.80 -15.87 -5.58
C PRO A 137 36.15 -15.43 -4.97
N ALA A 138 36.10 -14.75 -3.83
CA ALA A 138 37.26 -14.36 -3.06
C ALA A 138 37.01 -14.78 -1.60
N GLY A 139 37.40 -16.02 -1.31
CA GLY A 139 37.29 -16.60 0.03
C GLY A 139 37.72 -18.06 0.13
N GLY A 140 38.58 -18.54 -0.78
CA GLY A 140 39.25 -19.83 -0.67
C GLY A 140 40.76 -19.60 -0.69
N THR A 141 41.32 -19.37 0.51
CA THR A 141 42.72 -19.66 0.88
C THR A 141 43.81 -19.41 -0.18
N ALA A 142 44.28 -18.16 -0.27
CA ALA A 142 45.56 -17.81 -0.91
C ALA A 142 46.78 -18.12 0.00
N LEU A 143 46.67 -19.10 0.90
CA LEU A 143 47.76 -19.60 1.75
C LEU A 143 48.35 -20.94 1.27
N ASP A 144 47.94 -21.45 0.11
CA ASP A 144 48.43 -22.72 -0.42
C ASP A 144 48.80 -22.63 -1.92
N ARG A 145 49.83 -21.83 -2.25
CA ARG A 145 50.44 -21.89 -3.60
C ARG A 145 51.95 -21.65 -3.61
N SER A 146 52.64 -21.87 -2.49
CA SER A 146 54.10 -21.82 -2.42
C SER A 146 54.78 -23.18 -2.60
N ALA A 147 54.06 -24.22 -3.02
CA ALA A 147 54.64 -25.51 -3.39
C ALA A 147 54.03 -25.98 -4.72
N ASP A 148 54.68 -25.57 -5.82
CA ASP A 148 54.98 -26.39 -6.99
C ASP A 148 55.30 -25.48 -8.18
N THR A 149 56.54 -25.00 -8.17
CA THR A 149 57.24 -24.69 -9.41
C THR A 149 57.71 -26.01 -10.00
N GLN A 150 56.95 -26.57 -10.93
CA GLN A 150 57.53 -27.46 -11.92
C GLN A 150 57.03 -27.09 -13.32
N ALA A 151 58.00 -26.64 -14.11
CA ALA A 151 57.85 -26.21 -15.49
C ALA A 151 57.49 -27.40 -16.39
N GLY A 152 56.34 -27.33 -17.05
CA GLY A 152 55.99 -28.12 -18.22
C GLY A 152 55.99 -27.23 -19.48
N PRO A 153 56.36 -27.76 -20.66
CA PRO A 153 56.56 -26.95 -21.85
C PRO A 153 55.25 -26.36 -22.37
N ALA A 154 55.36 -25.12 -22.87
CA ALA A 154 54.28 -24.34 -23.43
C ALA A 154 53.75 -24.98 -24.73
N ALA A 155 52.66 -25.74 -24.63
CA ALA A 155 51.82 -26.12 -25.76
C ALA A 155 50.46 -26.63 -25.23
N ASP A 156 49.54 -25.71 -24.88
CA ASP A 156 48.07 -25.85 -25.11
C ASP A 156 47.20 -24.74 -24.50
N ARG A 157 47.74 -23.56 -24.17
CA ARG A 157 46.95 -22.52 -23.45
C ARG A 157 45.98 -21.72 -24.34
N ALA A 158 45.62 -22.24 -25.52
CA ALA A 158 44.81 -21.52 -26.51
C ALA A 158 43.39 -22.06 -26.72
N THR A 159 43.00 -23.18 -26.08
CA THR A 159 41.73 -23.86 -26.42
C THR A 159 40.67 -23.89 -25.31
N ASP A 160 40.92 -23.37 -24.10
CA ASP A 160 39.94 -23.48 -23.00
C ASP A 160 39.49 -22.13 -22.40
N ARG A 161 39.39 -21.11 -23.25
CA ARG A 161 38.48 -19.97 -23.03
C ARG A 161 37.28 -20.09 -23.96
N ALA A 162 36.71 -21.29 -24.04
CA ALA A 162 35.34 -21.44 -24.48
C ALA A 162 34.47 -20.72 -23.44
N ALA A 163 33.94 -19.57 -23.82
CA ALA A 163 32.89 -18.90 -23.06
C ALA A 163 31.79 -19.94 -22.82
N ASP A 164 31.60 -20.33 -21.55
CA ASP A 164 30.60 -21.32 -21.15
C ASP A 164 29.20 -20.82 -21.59
N PRO A 165 28.60 -21.37 -22.67
CA PRO A 165 27.33 -20.86 -23.19
C PRO A 165 26.17 -21.22 -22.24
N ALA A 166 26.41 -22.03 -21.21
CA ALA A 166 25.43 -22.37 -20.18
C ALA A 166 25.27 -21.25 -19.12
N ALA A 167 26.24 -20.34 -18.98
CA ALA A 167 26.16 -19.21 -18.04
C ALA A 167 25.19 -18.11 -18.52
N GLU A 168 24.97 -17.99 -19.83
CA GLU A 168 24.11 -16.95 -20.41
C GLU A 168 22.61 -17.30 -20.30
N GLY A 169 22.26 -18.60 -20.37
CA GLY A 169 20.89 -19.11 -20.27
C GLY A 169 20.29 -19.06 -18.85
N THR A 170 21.12 -19.25 -17.82
CA THR A 170 20.69 -19.20 -16.41
C THR A 170 20.41 -17.75 -15.95
N GLY A 171 21.18 -16.78 -16.45
CA GLY A 171 20.97 -15.36 -16.19
C GLY A 171 19.69 -14.81 -16.81
N ALA A 172 19.31 -15.25 -18.02
CA ALA A 172 18.04 -14.86 -18.66
C ALA A 172 16.82 -15.43 -17.92
N ALA A 173 16.86 -16.71 -17.54
CA ALA A 173 15.79 -17.37 -16.78
C ALA A 173 15.65 -16.82 -15.34
N GLY A 174 16.77 -16.48 -14.69
CA GLY A 174 16.79 -15.82 -13.38
C GLY A 174 16.20 -14.40 -13.43
N ARG A 175 16.60 -13.59 -14.42
CA ARG A 175 16.05 -12.25 -14.67
C ARG A 175 14.55 -12.28 -14.97
N ALA A 176 14.07 -13.26 -15.74
CA ALA A 176 12.65 -13.43 -16.02
C ALA A 176 11.82 -13.78 -14.77
N ARG A 177 12.35 -14.65 -13.89
CA ARG A 177 11.68 -15.08 -12.65
C ARG A 177 11.63 -13.96 -11.59
N SER A 178 12.71 -13.20 -11.45
CA SER A 178 12.76 -11.98 -10.62
C SER A 178 11.77 -10.93 -11.17
N ARG A 179 11.81 -10.63 -12.46
CA ARG A 179 10.89 -9.70 -13.12
C ARG A 179 9.42 -10.08 -12.93
N ARG A 180 9.07 -11.37 -13.01
CA ARG A 180 7.70 -11.85 -12.79
C ARG A 180 7.22 -11.63 -11.34
N ARG A 181 8.09 -11.81 -10.35
CA ARG A 181 7.79 -11.52 -8.94
C ARG A 181 7.65 -10.01 -8.68
N HIS A 182 8.48 -9.19 -9.32
CA HIS A 182 8.38 -7.73 -9.25
C HIS A 182 7.11 -7.21 -9.91
N LEU A 183 6.76 -7.72 -11.08
CA LEU A 183 5.51 -7.37 -11.76
C LEU A 183 4.28 -7.82 -10.97
N ALA A 184 4.33 -8.97 -10.29
CA ALA A 184 3.24 -9.41 -9.41
C ALA A 184 3.06 -8.48 -8.20
N ASN A 185 4.14 -8.08 -7.52
CA ASN A 185 4.07 -7.13 -6.41
C ASN A 185 3.61 -5.74 -6.86
N ALA A 186 4.13 -5.25 -7.98
CA ALA A 186 3.73 -3.97 -8.55
C ALA A 186 2.26 -3.97 -9.02
N ALA A 187 1.79 -5.09 -9.58
CA ALA A 187 0.40 -5.26 -9.98
C ALA A 187 -0.55 -5.31 -8.77
N LEU A 188 -0.15 -5.97 -7.68
CA LEU A 188 -0.91 -5.97 -6.43
C LEU A 188 -0.98 -4.58 -5.80
N TYR A 189 0.10 -3.80 -5.87
CA TYR A 189 0.11 -2.39 -5.46
C TYR A 189 -0.78 -1.52 -6.35
N ALA A 190 -0.68 -1.69 -7.67
CA ALA A 190 -1.50 -0.96 -8.63
C ALA A 190 -2.99 -1.27 -8.46
N LEU A 191 -3.35 -2.53 -8.20
CA LEU A 191 -4.74 -2.94 -8.00
C LEU A 191 -5.37 -2.30 -6.76
N ALA A 192 -4.58 -2.00 -5.72
CA ALA A 192 -5.05 -1.31 -4.52
C ALA A 192 -5.09 0.23 -4.69
N VAL A 193 -4.15 0.81 -5.45
CA VAL A 193 -3.96 2.26 -5.58
C VAL A 193 -4.79 2.87 -6.70
N LEU A 194 -4.98 2.18 -7.82
CA LEU A 194 -5.74 2.69 -8.98
C LEU A 194 -7.19 3.05 -8.64
N PRO A 195 -7.93 2.24 -7.85
CA PRO A 195 -9.28 2.61 -7.44
C PRO A 195 -9.30 3.87 -6.54
N TYR A 196 -8.23 4.11 -5.77
CA TYR A 196 -8.07 5.30 -4.93
C TYR A 196 -7.93 6.57 -5.78
N LEU A 197 -7.09 6.51 -6.81
CA LEU A 197 -6.87 7.61 -7.74
C LEU A 197 -8.11 7.89 -8.60
N ALA A 198 -8.74 6.83 -9.11
CA ALA A 198 -9.98 6.94 -9.89
C ALA A 198 -11.13 7.49 -9.03
N GLY A 199 -11.34 6.95 -7.84
CA GLY A 199 -12.38 7.40 -6.91
C GLY A 199 -12.18 8.85 -6.47
N GLY A 200 -10.94 9.23 -6.14
CA GLY A 200 -10.60 10.60 -5.80
C GLY A 200 -10.80 11.58 -6.96
N ALA A 201 -10.42 11.20 -8.19
CA ALA A 201 -10.64 12.02 -9.39
C ALA A 201 -12.13 12.23 -9.68
N VAL A 202 -12.94 11.17 -9.53
CA VAL A 202 -14.40 11.24 -9.70
C VAL A 202 -15.05 12.10 -8.61
N LEU A 203 -14.57 12.04 -7.37
CA LEU A 203 -15.03 12.91 -6.28
C LEU A 203 -14.64 14.37 -6.49
N ALA A 204 -13.45 14.63 -7.02
CA ALA A 204 -13.02 15.98 -7.40
C ALA A 204 -13.92 16.57 -8.50
N GLY A 205 -14.47 15.72 -9.38
CA GLY A 205 -15.51 16.07 -10.35
C GLY A 205 -16.90 16.33 -9.75
N GLY A 206 -17.10 16.11 -8.44
CA GLY A 206 -18.36 16.34 -7.73
C GLY A 206 -19.36 15.19 -7.78
N SER A 207 -18.96 14.01 -8.24
CA SER A 207 -19.85 12.84 -8.30
C SER A 207 -19.70 11.95 -7.07
N MET A 208 -20.82 11.63 -6.42
CA MET A 208 -20.87 10.71 -5.28
C MET A 208 -20.54 9.26 -5.65
N ALA A 209 -20.56 8.91 -6.94
CA ALA A 209 -20.15 7.60 -7.42
C ALA A 209 -18.69 7.27 -7.04
N GLY A 210 -17.84 8.28 -6.87
CA GLY A 210 -16.45 8.09 -6.45
C GLY A 210 -16.30 7.54 -5.03
N LEU A 211 -17.30 7.70 -4.14
CA LEU A 211 -17.27 7.14 -2.78
C LEU A 211 -17.20 5.61 -2.82
N TYR A 212 -17.93 4.97 -3.73
CA TYR A 212 -17.89 3.51 -3.86
C TYR A 212 -16.51 3.01 -4.29
N LEU A 213 -15.85 3.75 -5.18
CA LEU A 213 -14.48 3.44 -5.60
C LEU A 213 -13.49 3.63 -4.47
N VAL A 214 -13.61 4.71 -3.69
CA VAL A 214 -12.77 4.93 -2.49
C VAL A 214 -13.00 3.84 -1.45
N ALA A 215 -14.25 3.47 -1.17
CA ALA A 215 -14.57 2.38 -0.25
C ALA A 215 -13.97 1.05 -0.70
N ALA A 216 -14.11 0.70 -1.99
CA ALA A 216 -13.47 -0.50 -2.55
C ALA A 216 -11.94 -0.45 -2.45
N ALA A 217 -11.33 0.71 -2.72
CA ALA A 217 -9.89 0.94 -2.61
C ALA A 217 -9.39 0.74 -1.17
N ILE A 218 -10.14 1.24 -0.19
CA ILE A 218 -9.87 1.09 1.24
C ILE A 218 -9.88 -0.39 1.63
N VAL A 219 -10.91 -1.14 1.23
CA VAL A 219 -11.01 -2.58 1.55
C VAL A 219 -9.84 -3.36 0.93
N LEU A 220 -9.54 -3.13 -0.35
CA LEU A 220 -8.41 -3.79 -1.02
C LEU A 220 -7.08 -3.46 -0.36
N SER A 221 -6.86 -2.20 0.00
CA SER A 221 -5.65 -1.74 0.68
C SER A 221 -5.52 -2.34 2.09
N PHE A 222 -6.63 -2.46 2.81
CA PHE A 222 -6.67 -3.07 4.13
C PHE A 222 -6.31 -4.56 4.06
N CYS A 223 -6.94 -5.33 3.15
CA CYS A 223 -6.59 -6.73 2.93
C CYS A 223 -5.12 -6.89 2.53
N LYS A 224 -4.62 -6.03 1.65
CA LYS A 224 -3.21 -6.00 1.27
C LYS A 224 -2.29 -5.79 2.47
N ALA A 225 -2.58 -4.79 3.31
CA ALA A 225 -1.75 -4.49 4.48
C ALA A 225 -1.74 -5.65 5.49
N VAL A 226 -2.87 -6.31 5.70
CA VAL A 226 -2.97 -7.50 6.57
C VAL A 226 -2.14 -8.64 6.01
N LEU A 227 -2.22 -8.91 4.71
CA LEU A 227 -1.44 -9.98 4.07
C LEU A 227 0.06 -9.69 4.12
N ASP A 228 0.47 -8.44 3.84
CA ASP A 228 1.87 -8.02 3.90
C ASP A 228 2.42 -8.15 5.34
N ALA A 229 1.62 -7.80 6.35
CA ALA A 229 1.97 -7.99 7.76
C ALA A 229 2.06 -9.48 8.16
N TRP A 230 1.11 -10.30 7.71
CA TRP A 230 1.11 -11.74 7.99
C TRP A 230 2.32 -12.46 7.37
N VAL A 231 2.63 -12.18 6.10
CA VAL A 231 3.80 -12.75 5.42
C VAL A 231 5.07 -12.39 6.17
N LEU A 232 5.19 -11.14 6.65
CA LEU A 232 6.34 -10.71 7.44
C LEU A 232 6.48 -11.53 8.73
N LEU A 233 5.37 -11.78 9.43
CA LEU A 233 5.37 -12.59 10.65
C LEU A 233 5.78 -14.04 10.37
N VAL A 234 5.35 -14.62 9.26
CA VAL A 234 5.74 -15.97 8.87
C VAL A 234 7.22 -16.03 8.47
N GLU A 235 7.71 -15.03 7.74
CA GLU A 235 9.11 -14.95 7.32
C GLU A 235 10.07 -14.77 8.52
N ILE A 236 9.67 -14.07 9.59
CA ILE A 236 10.53 -13.86 10.77
C ILE A 236 10.55 -15.02 11.76
N ASN A 237 9.48 -15.81 11.80
CA ASN A 237 9.37 -16.96 12.70
C ASN A 237 9.93 -18.26 12.10
N ARG A 238 10.28 -18.25 10.82
CA ARG A 238 10.93 -19.38 10.15
C ARG A 238 12.44 -19.33 10.32
#